data_AF-A0A2S9YGI3-F1
#
_entry.id   AF-A0A2S9YGI3-F1
#
_cell.length_a   1.000
_cell.length_b   1.000
_cell.length_c   1.000
_cell.angle_alpha   90.00
_cell.angle_beta   90.00
_cell.angle_gamma   90.00
#
_symmetry.space_group_name_H-M   'P 1'
#
loop_
_entity.id
_entity.type
_entity.pdbx_description
1 polymer ?
#
loop_
_entity_poly.entity_id
_entity_poly.type
_entity_poly.pdbx_seq_one_letter_code
_entity_poly.pdbx_strand_id
1 'polypeptide(L)'
;MRVKYPLNYRLQAPPVLGDCLLFGAIVGALGTLTACPAEPMSDETSTTMLTITTLPLDTSDSGDGDGDDTGCPPGGCLDLEETTGGPGCASGDGTCNQVDLLFIIDNSGTMGEEQVNLSANFPLLIDKLQMLTDKDGELLNPDVHIMVTTTDVGHPQCTQFQIPGYEPAVGSPQSTACSERLEYFTGLGSNPPSFPEACDCPVPIVPSGAPFIEFSGPMGQTTNVPGDDIKGALSCIGPQGIVGCGYEAPLEAMLQSIYTGAEWNSGNKPFLRDGAILAIAVITDEADCSVRSPDGYAYFTDPNLDTYWEVNPDTGTKSQATSAVCWNAGVDCGAPDGNGVYADCMSTDTGVLHPLSRYLNYLQDELIVKDNKEVIMLGILGVPPVTAHNLNPPFEPTAGGVMDLVYRQWRDGAYPAGDILPDDIADSDAATKEFEFGVGPGCTGEDGMGGFTGQAIPPVRVKEVCEALNEGDKIRCCIESICDTDFSDALGCLTGIIQTVVDPPE
;
A
#
# COMPACT_ATOMS: atom_id res chain seq x y z
N MET A 1 16.07 -76.98 9.39
CA MET A 1 16.42 -77.61 8.10
C MET A 1 15.77 -76.76 7.02
N ARG A 2 16.59 -76.01 6.25
CA ARG A 2 16.34 -75.25 5.00
C ARG A 2 15.11 -74.31 4.91
N VAL A 3 15.14 -73.09 4.38
CA VAL A 3 16.14 -72.11 3.88
C VAL A 3 15.29 -70.87 3.50
N LYS A 4 15.68 -69.69 4.02
CA LYS A 4 15.80 -68.33 3.39
C LYS A 4 14.63 -67.76 2.55
N TYR A 5 14.26 -66.47 2.55
CA TYR A 5 14.63 -65.18 3.20
C TYR A 5 13.50 -64.14 2.79
N PRO A 6 13.45 -62.87 3.25
CA PRO A 6 12.23 -62.28 3.84
C PRO A 6 11.80 -60.91 3.25
N LEU A 7 10.88 -60.24 3.97
CA LEU A 7 10.53 -58.79 4.03
C LEU A 7 9.57 -58.26 2.94
N ASN A 8 8.32 -57.88 3.21
CA ASN A 8 7.73 -56.77 4.01
C ASN A 8 7.85 -55.34 3.43
N TYR A 9 6.68 -54.87 2.98
CA TYR A 9 6.05 -53.53 3.13
C TYR A 9 6.23 -52.37 2.11
N ARG A 10 5.05 -51.85 1.74
CA ARG A 10 4.62 -50.49 1.34
C ARG A 10 5.00 -49.96 -0.06
N LEU A 11 3.96 -49.79 -0.90
CA LEU A 11 3.93 -48.84 -2.01
C LEU A 11 2.89 -47.76 -1.70
N GLN A 12 3.39 -46.53 -1.66
CA GLN A 12 2.66 -45.26 -1.55
C GLN A 12 2.52 -44.68 -2.97
N ALA A 13 1.49 -43.86 -3.17
CA ALA A 13 1.02 -43.27 -4.42
C ALA A 13 2.04 -42.35 -5.14
N PRO A 14 1.83 -42.00 -6.43
CA PRO A 14 2.83 -41.37 -7.29
C PRO A 14 2.82 -39.83 -7.18
N PRO A 15 3.95 -39.14 -7.50
CA PRO A 15 3.94 -37.71 -7.80
C PRO A 15 3.89 -37.45 -9.32
N VAL A 16 3.24 -36.33 -9.63
CA VAL A 16 3.01 -35.73 -10.95
C VAL A 16 4.28 -34.97 -11.37
N LEU A 17 4.71 -35.13 -12.62
CA LEU A 17 5.81 -34.37 -13.21
C LEU A 17 5.36 -32.95 -13.54
N GLY A 18 6.08 -31.95 -13.01
CA GLY A 18 6.19 -30.62 -13.58
C GLY A 18 7.51 -30.53 -14.35
N ASP A 19 7.44 -30.14 -15.62
CA ASP A 19 8.59 -29.93 -16.49
C ASP A 19 9.28 -28.60 -16.13
N CYS A 20 10.57 -28.70 -15.79
CA CYS A 20 11.48 -27.59 -15.57
C CYS A 20 12.50 -27.63 -16.72
N LEU A 21 12.48 -26.62 -17.59
CA LEU A 21 13.39 -26.50 -18.75
C LEU A 21 14.75 -25.99 -18.28
N LEU A 22 15.76 -26.86 -18.31
CA LEU A 22 17.17 -26.52 -18.18
C LEU A 22 17.86 -26.52 -19.56
N PHE A 23 18.68 -25.48 -19.79
CA PHE A 23 19.58 -25.33 -20.93
C PHE A 23 20.55 -26.52 -21.08
N GLY A 24 20.80 -26.90 -22.34
CA GLY A 24 21.49 -28.14 -22.71
C GLY A 24 23.01 -28.10 -22.69
N ALA A 25 23.59 -29.30 -22.57
CA ALA A 25 24.87 -29.67 -23.15
C ALA A 25 24.82 -31.13 -23.66
N ILE A 26 25.26 -31.31 -24.90
CA ILE A 26 25.20 -32.50 -25.76
C ILE A 26 26.30 -33.51 -25.38
N VAL A 27 26.05 -34.83 -25.52
CA VAL A 27 26.87 -35.84 -26.27
C VAL A 27 26.31 -37.28 -26.09
N GLY A 28 26.08 -37.98 -27.21
CA GLY A 28 26.32 -39.43 -27.37
C GLY A 28 25.12 -40.37 -27.16
N ALA A 29 24.21 -40.56 -28.13
CA ALA A 29 24.32 -41.42 -29.32
C ALA A 29 24.26 -42.95 -29.05
N LEU A 30 23.15 -43.62 -29.40
CA LEU A 30 23.01 -44.63 -30.49
C LEU A 30 21.82 -45.61 -30.27
N GLY A 31 21.00 -45.76 -31.33
CA GLY A 31 20.28 -47.01 -31.67
C GLY A 31 18.74 -46.94 -31.54
N THR A 32 17.95 -46.54 -32.56
CA THR A 32 17.44 -47.33 -33.72
C THR A 32 16.82 -48.69 -33.30
N LEU A 33 15.60 -49.12 -33.62
CA LEU A 33 14.68 -48.88 -34.75
C LEU A 33 13.31 -49.54 -34.42
N THR A 34 12.26 -49.02 -35.09
CA THR A 34 11.11 -49.73 -35.69
C THR A 34 9.94 -50.32 -34.86
N ALA A 35 8.79 -49.65 -35.07
CA ALA A 35 7.58 -50.13 -35.75
C ALA A 35 6.40 -50.76 -34.96
N CYS A 36 5.27 -50.04 -35.04
CA CYS A 36 3.84 -50.39 -35.00
C CYS A 36 3.47 -51.86 -35.32
N PRO A 37 2.34 -52.42 -34.79
CA PRO A 37 1.01 -51.94 -35.17
C PRO A 37 -0.18 -52.08 -34.17
N ALA A 38 -1.17 -51.20 -34.39
CA ALA A 38 -2.64 -51.36 -34.45
C ALA A 38 -3.44 -52.25 -33.45
N GLU A 39 -4.38 -51.58 -32.77
CA GLU A 39 -5.82 -51.82 -32.49
C GLU A 39 -6.45 -53.24 -32.71
N PRO A 40 -7.46 -53.68 -31.90
CA PRO A 40 -8.84 -53.17 -32.01
C PRO A 40 -9.77 -53.16 -30.77
N MET A 41 -10.77 -52.27 -30.86
CA MET A 41 -12.21 -52.32 -30.49
C MET A 41 -12.73 -53.35 -29.46
N SER A 42 -13.52 -52.85 -28.49
CA SER A 42 -14.97 -53.14 -28.32
C SER A 42 -15.46 -52.44 -27.03
N ASP A 43 -16.49 -51.59 -27.00
CA ASP A 43 -17.93 -51.62 -27.37
C ASP A 43 -18.83 -51.81 -26.12
N GLU A 44 -20.07 -51.31 -26.20
CA GLU A 44 -21.19 -51.26 -25.21
C GLU A 44 -21.28 -49.93 -24.42
N THR A 45 -22.08 -48.92 -24.83
CA THR A 45 -23.56 -48.74 -24.79
C THR A 45 -24.17 -48.99 -23.39
N SER A 46 -25.12 -48.23 -22.82
CA SER A 46 -26.17 -47.34 -23.33
C SER A 46 -26.78 -46.49 -22.18
N THR A 47 -26.97 -45.19 -22.43
CA THR A 47 -28.18 -44.33 -22.27
C THR A 47 -29.24 -44.66 -21.20
N THR A 48 -29.75 -43.72 -20.38
CA THR A 48 -30.91 -42.79 -20.61
C THR A 48 -31.34 -42.21 -19.22
N MET A 49 -32.03 -41.07 -19.00
CA MET A 49 -32.66 -40.01 -19.79
C MET A 49 -33.00 -38.78 -18.90
N LEU A 50 -33.07 -37.62 -19.55
CA LEU A 50 -33.55 -36.31 -19.10
C LEU A 50 -35.07 -36.28 -18.79
N THR A 51 -35.51 -35.31 -17.99
CA THR A 51 -36.90 -34.81 -18.02
C THR A 51 -36.93 -33.30 -17.81
N ILE A 52 -37.58 -32.60 -18.75
CA ILE A 52 -37.85 -31.16 -18.77
C ILE A 52 -39.33 -30.97 -18.41
N THR A 53 -39.62 -29.96 -17.58
CA THR A 53 -40.98 -29.43 -17.40
C THR A 53 -40.93 -27.90 -17.30
N THR A 54 -41.73 -27.26 -18.15
CA THR A 54 -41.97 -25.81 -18.25
C THR A 54 -43.29 -25.41 -17.56
N LEU A 55 -43.39 -24.14 -17.13
CA LEU A 55 -44.54 -23.19 -17.08
C LEU A 55 -44.43 -22.27 -15.84
N PRO A 56 -45.07 -21.07 -15.75
CA PRO A 56 -45.39 -20.05 -16.77
C PRO A 56 -44.92 -18.62 -16.34
N LEU A 57 -45.06 -17.65 -17.26
CA LEU A 57 -44.78 -16.23 -17.11
C LEU A 57 -45.98 -15.49 -16.49
N ASP A 58 -45.78 -14.71 -15.43
CA ASP A 58 -46.72 -13.67 -14.97
C ASP A 58 -45.94 -12.45 -14.46
N THR A 59 -46.44 -11.26 -14.81
CA THR A 59 -45.78 -9.96 -14.63
C THR A 59 -46.31 -9.24 -13.38
N SER A 60 -45.44 -8.84 -12.46
CA SER A 60 -45.45 -7.53 -11.78
C SER A 60 -44.42 -7.43 -10.66
N ASP A 61 -43.79 -6.25 -10.61
CA ASP A 61 -43.39 -5.50 -9.42
C ASP A 61 -41.98 -5.69 -8.82
N SER A 62 -41.43 -4.54 -8.46
CA SER A 62 -40.04 -4.20 -8.17
C SER A 62 -39.48 -4.82 -6.89
N GLY A 63 -38.18 -5.11 -6.90
CA GLY A 63 -37.42 -5.45 -5.70
C GLY A 63 -35.96 -5.68 -6.05
N ASP A 64 -35.11 -4.70 -5.69
CA ASP A 64 -33.65 -4.83 -5.69
C ASP A 64 -33.24 -6.04 -4.85
N GLY A 65 -32.39 -6.87 -5.43
CA GLY A 65 -31.80 -8.04 -4.78
C GLY A 65 -30.29 -7.97 -4.92
N ASP A 66 -29.66 -7.16 -4.07
CA ASP A 66 -28.25 -7.31 -3.74
C ASP A 66 -28.07 -8.59 -2.93
N GLY A 67 -27.13 -9.41 -3.36
CA GLY A 67 -26.84 -10.70 -2.76
C GLY A 67 -25.66 -11.33 -3.48
N ASP A 68 -24.50 -10.70 -3.38
CA ASP A 68 -23.22 -11.36 -3.66
C ASP A 68 -22.40 -11.41 -2.36
N ASP A 69 -22.41 -12.59 -1.74
CA ASP A 69 -21.70 -12.94 -0.50
C ASP A 69 -20.53 -13.89 -0.83
N THR A 70 -19.83 -13.66 -1.95
CA THR A 70 -18.73 -14.54 -2.39
C THR A 70 -17.38 -13.85 -2.60
N GLY A 71 -17.11 -12.77 -1.85
CA GLY A 71 -15.82 -12.07 -1.89
C GLY A 71 -15.32 -11.43 -0.59
N CYS A 72 -15.97 -11.62 0.56
CA CYS A 72 -15.56 -10.93 1.80
C CYS A 72 -14.41 -11.67 2.54
N PRO A 73 -13.39 -10.96 3.05
CA PRO A 73 -12.41 -11.53 3.97
C PRO A 73 -13.06 -11.91 5.32
N PRO A 74 -12.35 -12.65 6.21
CA PRO A 74 -12.85 -12.94 7.55
C PRO A 74 -13.04 -11.63 8.34
N GLY A 75 -14.27 -11.13 8.40
CA GLY A 75 -14.60 -9.81 8.94
C GLY A 75 -15.92 -9.21 8.40
N GLY A 76 -16.45 -9.75 7.31
CA GLY A 76 -17.72 -9.32 6.72
C GLY A 76 -17.58 -8.13 5.76
N CYS A 77 -18.54 -7.98 4.86
CA CYS A 77 -18.62 -6.83 3.97
C CYS A 77 -19.32 -5.65 4.68
N LEU A 78 -19.01 -4.43 4.22
CA LEU A 78 -19.48 -3.15 4.78
C LEU A 78 -21.02 -3.09 4.84
N ASP A 79 -21.60 -3.45 5.98
CA ASP A 79 -22.98 -3.11 6.32
C ASP A 79 -22.97 -1.81 7.13
N LEU A 80 -23.43 -0.73 6.51
CA LEU A 80 -23.48 0.61 7.10
C LEU A 80 -24.59 0.69 8.16
N GLU A 81 -24.22 0.59 9.43
CA GLU A 81 -25.14 0.95 10.52
C GLU A 81 -25.19 2.46 10.76
N GLU A 82 -26.39 2.96 11.03
CA GLU A 82 -26.72 4.38 11.21
C GLU A 82 -26.37 4.81 12.65
N THR A 83 -25.19 5.39 12.87
CA THR A 83 -24.79 6.00 14.15
C THR A 83 -25.20 7.48 14.22
N THR A 84 -25.73 7.91 15.37
CA THR A 84 -26.08 9.30 15.63
C THR A 84 -24.82 10.11 15.94
N GLY A 85 -24.56 11.17 15.16
CA GLY A 85 -23.36 12.02 15.17
C GLY A 85 -22.76 12.31 16.55
N GLY A 86 -21.47 12.00 16.68
CA GLY A 86 -20.68 12.11 17.90
C GLY A 86 -20.17 13.53 18.19
N PRO A 87 -19.57 13.74 19.38
CA PRO A 87 -18.92 15.00 19.76
C PRO A 87 -17.60 15.17 18.99
N GLY A 88 -17.69 15.59 17.74
CA GLY A 88 -16.54 15.67 16.83
C GLY A 88 -15.72 16.97 16.94
N CYS A 89 -14.47 16.88 16.48
CA CYS A 89 -13.45 17.92 16.56
C CYS A 89 -13.53 19.02 15.49
N ALA A 90 -14.45 18.93 14.54
CA ALA A 90 -14.60 19.95 13.49
C ALA A 90 -15.22 21.27 13.99
N SER A 91 -15.55 21.38 15.27
CA SER A 91 -16.23 22.53 15.88
C SER A 91 -15.39 23.81 15.94
N GLY A 92 -14.05 23.73 15.77
CA GLY A 92 -13.15 24.88 15.79
C GLY A 92 -13.07 25.62 17.13
N ASP A 93 -13.61 25.04 18.21
CA ASP A 93 -13.66 25.67 19.53
C ASP A 93 -12.33 25.56 20.30
N GLY A 94 -11.38 24.75 19.80
CA GLY A 94 -10.08 24.51 20.41
C GLY A 94 -10.12 23.61 21.63
N THR A 95 -11.20 22.83 21.80
CA THR A 95 -11.31 21.81 22.87
C THR A 95 -10.74 20.45 22.45
N CYS A 96 -10.29 20.35 21.21
CA CYS A 96 -9.69 19.16 20.62
C CYS A 96 -8.31 18.87 21.19
N ASN A 97 -8.22 17.84 22.02
CA ASN A 97 -6.96 17.37 22.58
C ASN A 97 -6.66 15.90 22.23
N GLN A 98 -7.53 15.24 21.46
CA GLN A 98 -7.34 13.84 21.05
C GLN A 98 -6.88 13.75 19.60
N VAL A 99 -5.85 12.94 19.35
CA VAL A 99 -5.29 12.71 18.00
C VAL A 99 -5.13 11.21 17.75
N ASP A 100 -5.74 10.70 16.69
CA ASP A 100 -5.54 9.36 16.16
C ASP A 100 -4.65 9.48 14.92
N LEU A 101 -3.39 9.05 15.02
CA LEU A 101 -2.42 9.09 13.93
C LEU A 101 -2.25 7.69 13.33
N LEU A 102 -2.58 7.56 12.06
CA LEU A 102 -2.44 6.33 11.28
C LEU A 102 -1.27 6.48 10.29
N PHE A 103 -0.26 5.64 10.42
CA PHE A 103 0.78 5.46 9.42
C PHE A 103 0.45 4.28 8.52
N ILE A 104 0.38 4.50 7.22
CA ILE A 104 0.31 3.47 6.18
C ILE A 104 1.62 3.55 5.41
N ILE A 105 2.49 2.58 5.64
CA ILE A 105 3.87 2.59 5.15
C ILE A 105 4.03 1.52 4.09
N ASP A 106 4.55 1.94 2.95
CA ASP A 106 4.91 1.06 1.86
C ASP A 106 6.01 0.08 2.26
N ASN A 107 5.71 -1.19 2.07
CA ASN A 107 6.58 -2.30 2.40
C ASN A 107 7.02 -3.10 1.16
N SER A 108 6.98 -2.48 -0.02
CA SER A 108 7.54 -3.00 -1.27
C SER A 108 9.06 -3.08 -1.22
N GLY A 109 9.63 -3.78 -2.21
CA GLY A 109 11.07 -4.02 -2.32
C GLY A 109 11.92 -2.76 -2.55
N THR A 110 11.32 -1.67 -3.04
CA THR A 110 12.00 -0.43 -3.42
C THR A 110 12.18 0.53 -2.24
N MET A 111 11.33 0.42 -1.22
CA MET A 111 11.28 1.27 -0.02
C MET A 111 12.46 1.13 0.97
N GLY A 112 13.54 0.47 0.59
CA GLY A 112 14.63 0.11 1.50
C GLY A 112 15.33 1.33 2.12
N GLU A 113 15.84 2.22 1.28
CA GLU A 113 16.55 3.43 1.69
C GLU A 113 15.58 4.45 2.32
N GLU A 114 14.37 4.56 1.77
CA GLU A 114 13.29 5.41 2.26
C GLU A 114 12.90 5.03 3.69
N GLN A 115 12.82 3.75 4.02
CA GLN A 115 12.54 3.30 5.38
C GLN A 115 13.70 3.53 6.37
N VAL A 116 14.96 3.49 5.91
CA VAL A 116 16.11 3.93 6.73
C VAL A 116 15.96 5.40 7.11
N ASN A 117 15.56 6.23 6.14
CA ASN A 117 15.39 7.66 6.38
C ASN A 117 14.14 7.97 7.22
N LEU A 118 13.04 7.26 6.99
CA LEU A 118 11.81 7.38 7.77
C LEU A 118 12.03 7.01 9.24
N SER A 119 12.77 5.92 9.49
CA SER A 119 13.03 5.44 10.84
C SER A 119 13.82 6.43 11.69
N ALA A 120 14.77 7.15 11.07
CA ALA A 120 15.55 8.20 11.71
C ALA A 120 14.71 9.40 12.17
N ASN A 121 13.54 9.62 11.55
CA ASN A 121 12.69 10.78 11.79
C ASN A 121 11.55 10.53 12.81
N PHE A 122 11.24 9.28 13.15
CA PHE A 122 10.19 8.97 14.14
C PHE A 122 10.36 9.66 15.51
N PRO A 123 11.57 9.76 16.10
CA PRO A 123 11.74 10.48 17.36
C PRO A 123 11.33 11.96 17.29
N LEU A 124 11.58 12.59 16.13
CA LEU A 124 11.23 14.00 15.90
C LEU A 124 9.72 14.22 15.87
N LEU A 125 8.95 13.28 15.30
CA LEU A 125 7.49 13.35 15.33
C LEU A 125 6.96 13.39 16.76
N ILE A 126 7.45 12.51 17.63
CA ILE A 126 7.03 12.47 19.04
C ILE A 126 7.37 13.78 19.74
N ASP A 127 8.56 14.35 19.47
CA ASP A 127 8.94 15.66 19.99
C ASP A 127 7.97 16.76 19.53
N LYS A 128 7.62 16.80 18.23
CA LYS A 128 6.69 17.79 17.70
C LYS A 128 5.28 17.65 18.31
N LEU A 129 4.77 16.43 18.47
CA LEU A 129 3.47 16.18 19.11
C LEU A 129 3.45 16.61 20.58
N GLN A 130 4.53 16.36 21.33
CA GLN A 130 4.65 16.75 22.74
C GLN A 130 4.83 18.27 22.93
N MET A 131 5.26 18.98 21.89
CA MET A 131 5.48 20.42 21.90
C MET A 131 4.30 21.24 21.34
N LEU A 132 3.19 20.60 20.96
CA LEU A 132 1.97 21.31 20.55
C LEU A 132 1.46 22.22 21.67
N THR A 133 0.97 23.40 21.29
CA THR A 133 0.48 24.41 22.23
C THR A 133 -1.02 24.67 22.05
N ASP A 134 -1.69 25.15 23.09
CA ASP A 134 -3.05 25.67 23.00
C ASP A 134 -3.08 27.16 22.60
N LYS A 135 -4.29 27.74 22.53
CA LYS A 135 -4.54 29.15 22.19
C LYS A 135 -3.87 30.14 23.15
N ASP A 136 -3.58 29.72 24.38
CA ASP A 136 -2.95 30.56 25.40
C ASP A 136 -1.41 30.43 25.37
N GLY A 137 -0.86 29.58 24.48
CA GLY A 137 0.56 29.31 24.34
C GLY A 137 1.11 28.33 25.37
N GLU A 138 0.24 27.62 26.08
CA GLU A 138 0.62 26.58 27.05
C GLU A 138 0.68 25.21 26.35
N LEU A 139 1.41 24.25 26.93
CA LEU A 139 1.54 22.91 26.34
C LEU A 139 0.19 22.18 26.36
N LEU A 140 -0.26 21.76 25.17
CA LEU A 140 -1.55 21.07 24.97
C LEU A 140 -1.60 19.72 25.70
N ASN A 141 -0.48 18.99 25.71
CA ASN A 141 -0.38 17.62 26.22
C ASN A 141 -1.45 16.69 25.61
N PRO A 142 -1.42 16.48 24.28
CA PRO A 142 -2.47 15.74 23.58
C PRO A 142 -2.57 14.29 24.05
N ASP A 143 -3.77 13.75 23.94
CA ASP A 143 -4.10 12.33 24.11
C ASP A 143 -4.02 11.63 22.74
N VAL A 144 -2.92 10.93 22.50
CA VAL A 144 -2.51 10.45 21.18
C VAL A 144 -2.60 8.92 21.10
N HIS A 145 -3.23 8.44 20.04
CA HIS A 145 -3.11 7.07 19.55
C HIS A 145 -2.26 7.06 18.27
N ILE A 146 -1.26 6.18 18.16
CA ILE A 146 -0.48 5.97 16.92
C ILE A 146 -0.60 4.51 16.49
N MET A 147 -1.19 4.29 15.32
CA MET A 147 -1.26 3.00 14.65
C MET A 147 -0.36 3.00 13.42
N VAL A 148 0.33 1.89 13.18
CA VAL A 148 1.14 1.67 11.98
C VAL A 148 0.61 0.44 11.26
N THR A 149 0.46 0.52 9.94
CA THR A 149 0.09 -0.58 9.05
C THR A 149 0.91 -0.50 7.76
N THR A 150 0.68 -1.44 6.84
CA THR A 150 1.33 -1.49 5.51
C THR A 150 0.36 -1.13 4.39
N THR A 151 0.87 -0.81 3.21
CA THR A 151 0.09 -0.68 1.96
C THR A 151 -0.27 -2.04 1.34
N ASP A 152 0.38 -3.13 1.75
CA ASP A 152 0.07 -4.49 1.27
C ASP A 152 -1.29 -5.00 1.81
N VAL A 153 -2.27 -5.07 0.91
CA VAL A 153 -3.61 -5.66 1.14
C VAL A 153 -3.75 -7.08 0.57
N GLY A 154 -2.64 -7.66 0.09
CA GLY A 154 -2.58 -8.95 -0.55
C GLY A 154 -2.98 -8.90 -2.03
N HIS A 155 -2.23 -9.63 -2.85
CA HIS A 155 -2.50 -9.74 -4.29
C HIS A 155 -2.16 -11.14 -4.82
N PRO A 156 -3.00 -11.77 -5.67
CA PRO A 156 -2.76 -13.14 -6.15
C PRO A 156 -1.42 -13.36 -6.86
N GLN A 157 -0.90 -12.34 -7.55
CA GLN A 157 0.41 -12.41 -8.20
C GLN A 157 1.56 -12.55 -7.19
N CYS A 158 1.40 -11.99 -5.98
CA CYS A 158 2.42 -12.00 -4.93
C CYS A 158 2.31 -13.21 -4.00
N THR A 159 1.12 -13.79 -3.82
CA THR A 159 0.87 -14.88 -2.85
C THR A 159 1.84 -16.06 -2.98
N GLN A 160 2.26 -16.41 -4.21
CA GLN A 160 3.19 -17.51 -4.45
C GLN A 160 4.64 -17.23 -4.02
N PHE A 161 5.00 -15.95 -3.83
CA PHE A 161 6.35 -15.49 -3.49
C PHE A 161 6.49 -15.08 -2.02
N GLN A 162 5.37 -14.95 -1.30
CA GLN A 162 5.37 -14.59 0.11
C GLN A 162 6.19 -15.59 0.94
N ILE A 163 6.95 -15.06 1.90
CA ILE A 163 7.74 -15.89 2.81
C ILE A 163 6.82 -16.61 3.81
N PRO A 164 7.20 -17.79 4.32
CA PRO A 164 6.38 -18.50 5.30
C PRO A 164 6.10 -17.66 6.55
N GLY A 165 4.82 -17.48 6.88
CA GLY A 165 4.38 -16.74 8.06
C GLY A 165 4.26 -15.22 7.88
N TYR A 166 4.51 -14.70 6.67
CA TYR A 166 4.10 -13.36 6.31
C TYR A 166 2.63 -13.35 5.88
N GLU A 167 1.86 -12.43 6.45
CA GLU A 167 0.47 -12.17 6.07
C GLU A 167 0.37 -10.66 5.77
N PRO A 168 -0.19 -10.24 4.63
CA PRO A 168 -0.48 -8.84 4.35
C PRO A 168 -1.28 -8.21 5.49
N ALA A 169 -0.98 -6.95 5.82
CA ALA A 169 -1.64 -6.30 6.95
C ALA A 169 -3.13 -6.06 6.66
N VAL A 170 -3.51 -5.75 5.42
CA VAL A 170 -4.90 -5.43 5.04
C VAL A 170 -5.51 -4.36 5.99
N GLY A 171 -4.72 -3.33 6.30
CA GLY A 171 -5.08 -2.27 7.23
C GLY A 171 -4.99 -2.61 8.72
N SER A 172 -4.65 -3.85 9.10
CA SER A 172 -4.46 -4.23 10.50
C SER A 172 -3.20 -3.60 11.12
N PRO A 173 -3.21 -3.33 12.44
CA PRO A 173 -2.07 -2.76 13.12
C PRO A 173 -0.87 -3.71 13.18
N GLN A 174 0.31 -3.21 12.85
CA GLN A 174 1.59 -3.86 13.11
C GLN A 174 2.14 -3.42 14.46
N SER A 175 1.91 -4.24 15.49
CA SER A 175 2.42 -3.99 16.85
C SER A 175 3.65 -4.84 17.21
N THR A 176 4.20 -5.61 16.28
CA THR A 176 5.42 -6.41 16.48
C THR A 176 6.65 -5.56 16.18
N ALA A 177 7.61 -5.55 17.11
CA ALA A 177 8.87 -4.85 16.92
C ALA A 177 9.58 -5.37 15.67
N CYS A 178 10.15 -4.46 14.88
CA CYS A 178 10.88 -4.80 13.66
C CYS A 178 12.02 -5.79 13.90
N SER A 179 12.64 -5.74 15.08
CA SER A 179 13.75 -6.62 15.46
C SER A 179 13.32 -8.08 15.70
N GLU A 180 12.02 -8.33 15.83
CA GLU A 180 11.43 -9.68 15.92
C GLU A 180 10.96 -10.21 14.56
N ARG A 181 11.02 -9.38 13.50
CA ARG A 181 10.60 -9.70 12.13
C ARG A 181 11.65 -9.23 11.10
N LEU A 182 12.92 -9.43 11.41
CA LEU A 182 14.03 -8.99 10.55
C LEU A 182 14.01 -9.63 9.15
N GLU A 183 13.38 -10.80 9.00
CA GLU A 183 13.11 -11.42 7.71
C GLU A 183 12.25 -10.55 6.79
N TYR A 184 11.48 -9.60 7.32
CA TYR A 184 10.67 -8.69 6.50
C TYR A 184 11.52 -7.61 5.83
N PHE A 185 12.76 -7.42 6.26
CA PHE A 185 13.68 -6.41 5.69
C PHE A 185 14.50 -6.97 4.53
N THR A 186 14.08 -8.11 3.97
CA THR A 186 14.64 -8.67 2.74
C THR A 186 13.51 -8.82 1.73
N GLY A 187 13.69 -8.19 0.57
CA GLY A 187 12.64 -8.13 -0.45
C GLY A 187 12.34 -9.47 -1.11
N LEU A 188 11.40 -9.45 -2.05
CA LEU A 188 11.05 -10.61 -2.86
C LEU A 188 11.94 -10.69 -4.11
N GLY A 189 12.13 -11.89 -4.66
CA GLY A 189 12.83 -12.11 -5.92
C GLY A 189 14.08 -12.99 -5.84
N SER A 190 14.79 -13.13 -6.97
CA SER A 190 15.94 -14.04 -7.08
C SER A 190 17.23 -13.47 -6.47
N ASN A 191 17.38 -12.14 -6.47
CA ASN A 191 18.47 -11.40 -5.82
C ASN A 191 17.84 -10.31 -4.95
N PRO A 192 17.21 -10.68 -3.83
CA PRO A 192 16.40 -9.73 -3.08
C PRO A 192 17.30 -8.67 -2.41
N PRO A 193 16.94 -7.39 -2.48
CA PRO A 193 17.57 -6.37 -1.66
C PRO A 193 17.35 -6.66 -0.17
N SER A 194 18.24 -6.17 0.69
CA SER A 194 18.17 -6.41 2.13
C SER A 194 18.63 -5.17 2.88
N PHE A 195 17.75 -4.64 3.74
CA PHE A 195 17.93 -3.39 4.49
C PHE A 195 17.60 -3.57 5.99
N PRO A 196 18.21 -4.55 6.70
CA PRO A 196 17.96 -4.74 8.13
C PRO A 196 18.32 -3.52 8.99
N GLU A 197 19.20 -2.64 8.51
CA GLU A 197 19.57 -1.38 9.15
C GLU A 197 18.40 -0.39 9.28
N ALA A 198 17.35 -0.51 8.47
CA ALA A 198 16.14 0.29 8.62
C ALA A 198 15.45 0.03 9.98
N CYS A 199 15.70 -1.14 10.59
CA CYS A 199 15.25 -1.49 11.93
C CYS A 199 16.29 -1.12 13.00
N ASP A 200 16.26 0.14 13.47
CA ASP A 200 17.00 0.56 14.66
C ASP A 200 16.18 0.33 15.94
N CYS A 201 16.07 -0.94 16.35
CA CYS A 201 15.31 -1.36 17.53
C CYS A 201 16.13 -2.34 18.40
N PRO A 202 17.14 -1.84 19.15
CA PRO A 202 18.03 -2.70 19.95
C PRO A 202 17.32 -3.36 21.14
N VAL A 203 16.22 -2.75 21.62
CA VAL A 203 15.33 -3.31 22.64
C VAL A 203 13.95 -3.33 22.03
N PRO A 204 13.26 -4.49 21.95
CA PRO A 204 11.91 -4.57 21.39
C PRO A 204 10.92 -3.91 22.34
N ILE A 205 10.68 -2.63 22.13
CA ILE A 205 9.71 -1.83 22.88
C ILE A 205 8.44 -1.76 22.02
N VAL A 206 7.33 -2.25 22.55
CA VAL A 206 6.04 -2.31 21.88
C VAL A 206 4.91 -1.93 22.84
N PRO A 207 3.77 -1.42 22.34
CA PRO A 207 2.62 -1.11 23.19
C PRO A 207 2.08 -2.36 23.91
N SER A 208 1.53 -2.17 25.11
CA SER A 208 0.93 -3.24 25.92
C SER A 208 -0.58 -3.04 26.07
N GLY A 209 -1.35 -4.10 25.84
CA GLY A 209 -2.81 -4.10 26.06
C GLY A 209 -3.65 -3.41 24.98
N ALA A 210 -3.02 -2.85 23.94
CA ALA A 210 -3.64 -2.39 22.70
C ALA A 210 -2.63 -2.53 21.55
N PRO A 211 -3.07 -2.72 20.28
CA PRO A 211 -2.17 -2.90 19.15
C PRO A 211 -1.66 -1.56 18.56
N PHE A 212 -1.76 -0.47 19.31
CA PHE A 212 -1.31 0.87 18.92
C PHE A 212 -0.65 1.56 20.12
N ILE A 213 0.21 2.54 19.86
CA ILE A 213 0.84 3.35 20.90
C ILE A 213 -0.19 4.32 21.45
N GLU A 214 -0.33 4.39 22.77
CA GLU A 214 -1.21 5.32 23.49
C GLU A 214 -0.35 6.16 24.43
N PHE A 215 -0.45 7.49 24.36
CA PHE A 215 0.14 8.37 25.37
C PHE A 215 -0.66 9.65 25.60
N SER A 216 -0.65 10.14 26.84
CA SER A 216 -1.32 11.38 27.25
C SER A 216 -0.65 12.04 28.46
N GLY A 217 -1.10 13.25 28.78
CA GLY A 217 -0.62 14.03 29.91
C GLY A 217 0.77 14.65 29.67
N PRO A 218 1.33 15.33 30.69
CA PRO A 218 2.59 16.06 30.57
C PRO A 218 3.71 15.20 29.96
N MET A 219 4.23 15.62 28.81
CA MET A 219 5.29 14.90 28.07
C MET A 219 4.98 13.41 27.80
N GLY A 220 3.70 13.03 27.71
CA GLY A 220 3.28 11.64 27.46
C GLY A 220 3.47 10.67 28.63
N GLN A 221 3.59 11.17 29.87
CA GLN A 221 3.86 10.35 31.07
C GLN A 221 2.78 9.28 31.39
N THR A 222 1.59 9.35 30.78
CA THR A 222 0.57 8.31 30.88
C THR A 222 0.52 7.55 29.57
N THR A 223 1.17 6.38 29.50
CA THR A 223 1.30 5.62 28.26
C THR A 223 1.14 4.12 28.48
N ASN A 224 0.77 3.41 27.41
CA ASN A 224 0.77 1.94 27.37
C ASN A 224 2.14 1.33 26.99
N VAL A 225 3.15 2.18 26.79
CA VAL A 225 4.50 1.78 26.38
C VAL A 225 5.38 1.46 27.61
N PRO A 226 6.06 0.31 27.63
CA PRO A 226 6.99 -0.03 28.72
C PRO A 226 8.10 0.99 28.92
N GLY A 227 8.31 1.42 30.17
CA GLY A 227 9.38 2.36 30.52
C GLY A 227 9.13 3.79 30.05
N ASP A 228 7.91 4.10 29.61
CA ASP A 228 7.48 5.40 29.07
C ASP A 228 8.28 5.86 27.83
N ASP A 229 8.93 4.92 27.13
CA ASP A 229 9.78 5.19 25.97
C ASP A 229 8.99 5.17 24.66
N ILE A 230 8.13 6.17 24.49
CA ILE A 230 7.25 6.33 23.31
C ILE A 230 8.07 6.42 22.01
N LYS A 231 9.24 7.08 22.06
CA LYS A 231 10.14 7.22 20.91
C LYS A 231 10.71 5.88 20.52
N GLY A 232 11.24 5.12 21.49
CA GLY A 232 11.72 3.76 21.26
C GLY A 232 10.63 2.84 20.72
N ALA A 233 9.40 2.94 21.23
CA ALA A 233 8.28 2.19 20.69
C ALA A 233 8.01 2.50 19.21
N LEU A 234 7.91 3.78 18.84
CA LEU A 234 7.66 4.16 17.45
C LEU A 234 8.83 3.77 16.53
N SER A 235 10.08 3.93 16.97
CA SER A 235 11.25 3.45 16.23
C SER A 235 11.26 1.93 16.05
N CYS A 236 10.67 1.17 16.97
CA CYS A 236 10.55 -0.28 16.87
C CYS A 236 9.38 -0.76 16.00
N ILE A 237 8.23 -0.08 16.02
CA ILE A 237 7.05 -0.52 15.25
C ILE A 237 6.98 0.13 13.87
N GLY A 238 7.55 1.32 13.69
CA GLY A 238 7.44 2.14 12.49
C GLY A 238 8.03 1.49 11.23
N PRO A 239 9.29 0.99 11.26
CA PRO A 239 9.87 0.30 10.10
C PRO A 239 9.09 -0.98 9.76
N GLN A 240 8.53 -1.09 8.57
CA GLN A 240 7.68 -2.23 8.16
C GLN A 240 8.46 -3.36 7.48
N GLY A 241 9.64 -3.05 6.95
CA GLY A 241 10.37 -3.96 6.07
C GLY A 241 9.90 -3.82 4.62
N ILE A 242 10.49 -4.61 3.73
CA ILE A 242 10.38 -4.49 2.26
C ILE A 242 9.93 -5.82 1.59
N VAL A 243 9.30 -6.71 2.36
CA VAL A 243 8.88 -8.05 1.91
C VAL A 243 7.46 -8.08 1.31
N GLY A 244 6.80 -6.93 1.28
CA GLY A 244 5.45 -6.74 0.78
C GLY A 244 5.32 -6.91 -0.72
N CYS A 245 4.07 -6.91 -1.17
CA CYS A 245 3.73 -7.05 -2.56
C CYS A 245 3.82 -5.70 -3.29
N GLY A 246 4.67 -5.60 -4.33
CA GLY A 246 4.80 -4.37 -5.14
C GLY A 246 3.54 -3.92 -5.92
N TYR A 247 2.39 -4.58 -5.72
CA TYR A 247 1.08 -4.05 -6.09
C TYR A 247 0.48 -3.34 -4.87
N GLU A 248 1.04 -2.18 -4.54
CA GLU A 248 0.76 -1.50 -3.28
C GLU A 248 -0.59 -0.79 -3.30
N ALA A 249 -1.39 -0.95 -2.24
CA ALA A 249 -2.78 -0.45 -2.19
C ALA A 249 -3.00 0.55 -1.03
N PRO A 250 -2.32 1.71 -1.04
CA PRO A 250 -2.37 2.68 0.06
C PRO A 250 -3.78 3.16 0.37
N LEU A 251 -4.64 3.37 -0.63
CA LEU A 251 -6.01 3.86 -0.39
C LEU A 251 -6.92 2.80 0.23
N GLU A 252 -6.83 1.55 -0.24
CA GLU A 252 -7.60 0.46 0.37
C GLU A 252 -7.07 0.13 1.77
N ALA A 253 -5.75 0.09 1.98
CA ALA A 253 -5.17 -0.10 3.30
C ALA A 253 -5.63 0.98 4.28
N MET A 254 -5.63 2.25 3.86
CA MET A 254 -6.19 3.37 4.63
C MET A 254 -7.63 3.09 5.05
N LEU A 255 -8.51 2.76 4.11
CA LEU A 255 -9.93 2.52 4.38
C LEU A 255 -10.14 1.34 5.34
N GLN A 256 -9.41 0.23 5.14
CA GLN A 256 -9.50 -0.95 6.00
C GLN A 256 -9.03 -0.64 7.43
N SER A 257 -7.96 0.15 7.59
CA SER A 257 -7.47 0.59 8.90
C SER A 257 -8.47 1.41 9.71
N ILE A 258 -9.27 2.24 9.05
CA ILE A 258 -10.23 3.13 9.71
C ILE A 258 -11.66 2.57 9.70
N TYR A 259 -11.86 1.35 9.18
CA TYR A 259 -13.15 0.69 9.20
C TYR A 259 -13.61 0.45 10.65
N THR A 260 -14.77 0.97 11.01
CA THR A 260 -15.34 0.90 12.37
C THR A 260 -15.70 -0.52 12.81
N GLY A 261 -15.93 -1.44 11.86
CA GLY A 261 -16.16 -2.86 12.15
C GLY A 261 -14.89 -3.67 12.43
N ALA A 262 -13.70 -3.10 12.24
CA ALA A 262 -12.44 -3.80 12.49
C ALA A 262 -12.20 -4.05 13.99
N GLU A 263 -11.50 -5.13 14.34
CA GLU A 263 -11.25 -5.52 15.74
C GLU A 263 -10.59 -4.39 16.54
N TRP A 264 -9.59 -3.72 15.95
CA TRP A 264 -8.86 -2.62 16.58
C TRP A 264 -9.64 -1.31 16.69
N ASN A 265 -10.77 -1.19 15.98
CA ASN A 265 -11.72 -0.07 16.10
C ASN A 265 -12.97 -0.45 16.91
N SER A 266 -12.96 -1.63 17.53
CA SER A 266 -14.07 -2.13 18.32
C SER A 266 -13.75 -2.18 19.82
N GLY A 267 -14.79 -2.33 20.65
CA GLY A 267 -14.64 -2.51 22.10
C GLY A 267 -14.40 -1.21 22.87
N ASN A 268 -13.82 -1.33 24.08
CA ASN A 268 -13.70 -0.21 25.03
C ASN A 268 -12.48 0.69 24.78
N LYS A 269 -11.58 0.28 23.88
CA LYS A 269 -10.35 1.01 23.53
C LYS A 269 -10.13 0.94 22.01
N PRO A 270 -11.00 1.58 21.22
CA PRO A 270 -10.80 1.64 19.78
C PRO A 270 -9.61 2.54 19.44
N PHE A 271 -8.92 2.24 18.35
CA PHE A 271 -7.95 3.17 17.74
C PHE A 271 -8.68 4.44 17.29
N LEU A 272 -9.72 4.28 16.45
CA LEU A 272 -10.55 5.39 15.97
C LEU A 272 -11.54 5.88 17.04
N ARG A 273 -11.32 7.08 17.57
CA ARG A 273 -12.15 7.69 18.64
C ARG A 273 -13.10 8.75 18.10
N ASP A 274 -14.35 8.77 18.59
CA ASP A 274 -15.47 9.63 18.14
C ASP A 274 -15.25 11.15 18.24
N GLY A 275 -14.18 11.61 18.90
CA GLY A 275 -13.85 13.02 19.07
C GLY A 275 -12.40 13.37 18.76
N ALA A 276 -11.62 12.45 18.21
CA ALA A 276 -10.22 12.70 17.90
C ALA A 276 -10.02 13.25 16.49
N ILE A 277 -8.99 14.07 16.30
CA ILE A 277 -8.45 14.38 14.97
C ILE A 277 -7.92 13.08 14.38
N LEU A 278 -8.39 12.67 13.21
CA LEU A 278 -7.81 11.56 12.46
C LEU A 278 -6.75 12.12 11.51
N ALA A 279 -5.49 11.82 11.81
CA ALA A 279 -4.35 12.16 10.99
C ALA A 279 -3.87 10.91 10.24
N ILE A 280 -3.92 10.96 8.90
CA ILE A 280 -3.56 9.82 8.04
C ILE A 280 -2.23 10.17 7.35
N ALA A 281 -1.19 9.40 7.60
CA ALA A 281 0.10 9.54 6.94
C ALA A 281 0.33 8.35 6.00
N VAL A 282 0.33 8.61 4.69
CA VAL A 282 0.63 7.63 3.65
C VAL A 282 2.05 7.87 3.16
N ILE A 283 2.87 6.84 3.19
CA ILE A 283 4.27 6.88 2.75
C ILE A 283 4.46 5.78 1.71
N THR A 284 4.67 6.15 0.45
CA THR A 284 4.79 5.19 -0.67
C THR A 284 5.54 5.81 -1.85
N ASP A 285 6.38 5.02 -2.49
CA ASP A 285 7.06 5.33 -3.74
C ASP A 285 6.33 4.73 -4.97
N GLU A 286 5.21 4.04 -4.75
CA GLU A 286 4.45 3.33 -5.78
C GLU A 286 3.14 4.04 -6.19
N ALA A 287 2.58 3.60 -7.32
CA ALA A 287 1.23 3.99 -7.72
C ALA A 287 0.17 3.22 -6.92
N ASP A 288 -0.96 3.87 -6.61
CA ASP A 288 -2.08 3.19 -5.93
C ASP A 288 -2.65 2.04 -6.78
N CYS A 289 -2.55 0.84 -6.22
CA CYS A 289 -3.05 -0.42 -6.77
C CYS A 289 -4.17 -0.99 -5.90
N SER A 290 -5.12 -0.16 -5.47
CA SER A 290 -6.29 -0.59 -4.72
C SER A 290 -7.29 -1.37 -5.60
N VAL A 291 -6.93 -2.61 -5.95
CA VAL A 291 -7.64 -3.48 -6.89
C VAL A 291 -9.02 -3.89 -6.35
N ARG A 292 -10.03 -3.88 -7.23
CA ARG A 292 -11.38 -4.32 -6.92
C ARG A 292 -11.47 -5.84 -6.88
N SER A 293 -11.40 -6.45 -5.69
CA SER A 293 -11.55 -7.89 -5.54
C SER A 293 -13.00 -8.36 -5.76
N PRO A 294 -13.24 -9.56 -6.37
CA PRO A 294 -12.26 -10.43 -7.03
C PRO A 294 -12.03 -10.08 -8.50
N ASP A 295 -12.98 -9.40 -9.16
CA ASP A 295 -13.01 -9.23 -10.62
C ASP A 295 -11.82 -8.44 -11.17
N GLY A 296 -11.34 -7.43 -10.44
CA GLY A 296 -10.18 -6.63 -10.77
C GLY A 296 -8.90 -7.46 -10.91
N TYR A 297 -8.74 -8.52 -10.11
CA TYR A 297 -7.56 -9.40 -10.19
C TYR A 297 -7.46 -10.15 -11.53
N ALA A 298 -8.57 -10.31 -12.25
CA ALA A 298 -8.55 -10.95 -13.57
C ALA A 298 -7.68 -10.16 -14.56
N TYR A 299 -7.63 -8.83 -14.45
CA TYR A 299 -6.76 -7.97 -15.26
C TYR A 299 -5.27 -8.09 -14.92
N PHE A 300 -4.90 -8.84 -13.89
CA PHE A 300 -3.51 -9.12 -13.54
C PHE A 300 -3.14 -10.59 -13.79
N THR A 301 -4.12 -11.48 -13.90
CA THR A 301 -3.91 -12.94 -13.87
C THR A 301 -4.37 -13.66 -15.13
N ASP A 302 -5.34 -13.13 -15.87
CA ASP A 302 -5.83 -13.71 -17.11
C ASP A 302 -5.12 -13.07 -18.32
N PRO A 303 -4.31 -13.83 -19.09
CA PRO A 303 -3.65 -13.33 -20.29
C PRO A 303 -4.62 -12.87 -21.40
N ASN A 304 -5.93 -13.20 -21.31
CA ASN A 304 -6.94 -12.69 -22.24
C ASN A 304 -7.49 -11.31 -21.84
N LEU A 305 -7.13 -10.81 -20.66
CA LEU A 305 -7.52 -9.50 -20.13
C LEU A 305 -6.30 -8.57 -19.96
N ASP A 306 -5.41 -8.60 -20.95
CA ASP A 306 -4.14 -7.86 -20.99
C ASP A 306 -4.27 -6.37 -21.38
N THR A 307 -5.47 -5.80 -21.30
CA THR A 307 -5.75 -4.44 -21.83
C THR A 307 -4.80 -3.39 -21.26
N TYR A 308 -4.51 -3.49 -19.96
CA TYR A 308 -3.66 -2.55 -19.21
C TYR A 308 -2.20 -3.01 -19.04
N TRP A 309 -1.83 -4.16 -19.62
CA TRP A 309 -0.46 -4.67 -19.53
C TRP A 309 0.46 -3.92 -20.47
N GLU A 310 1.69 -3.70 -20.03
CA GLU A 310 2.73 -3.16 -20.89
C GLU A 310 3.35 -4.22 -21.79
N VAL A 311 3.91 -3.77 -22.91
CA VAL A 311 4.63 -4.64 -23.83
C VAL A 311 5.99 -4.95 -23.22
N ASN A 312 6.28 -6.23 -23.01
CA ASN A 312 7.61 -6.65 -22.56
C ASN A 312 8.63 -6.36 -23.68
N PRO A 313 9.71 -5.60 -23.42
CA PRO A 313 10.65 -5.18 -24.45
C PRO A 313 11.44 -6.33 -25.06
N ASP A 314 11.69 -7.41 -24.31
CA ASP A 314 12.44 -8.58 -24.79
C ASP A 314 11.61 -9.45 -25.74
N THR A 315 10.31 -9.59 -25.47
CA THR A 315 9.43 -10.46 -26.25
C THR A 315 8.63 -9.70 -27.31
N GLY A 316 8.44 -8.39 -27.15
CA GLY A 316 7.57 -7.57 -27.98
C GLY A 316 6.08 -7.91 -27.82
N THR A 317 5.70 -8.58 -26.73
CA THR A 317 4.32 -8.99 -26.44
C THR A 317 3.91 -8.67 -25.01
N LYS A 318 2.61 -8.58 -24.76
CA LYS A 318 2.04 -8.51 -23.39
C LYS A 318 2.07 -9.89 -22.75
N SER A 319 3.21 -10.25 -22.15
CA SER A 319 3.44 -11.60 -21.64
C SER A 319 3.09 -11.79 -20.16
N GLN A 320 3.07 -10.71 -19.37
CA GLN A 320 2.75 -10.73 -17.94
C GLN A 320 2.30 -9.35 -17.45
N ALA A 321 1.57 -9.32 -16.33
CA ALA A 321 1.29 -8.11 -15.57
C ALA A 321 2.52 -7.67 -14.76
N THR A 322 2.61 -6.37 -14.53
CA THR A 322 3.59 -5.65 -13.70
C THR A 322 2.86 -4.51 -12.96
N SER A 323 3.55 -3.80 -12.08
CA SER A 323 2.99 -2.64 -11.36
C SER A 323 2.45 -1.56 -12.31
N ALA A 324 2.93 -1.51 -13.56
CA ALA A 324 2.38 -0.69 -14.65
C ALA A 324 0.85 -0.81 -14.83
N VAL A 325 0.27 -1.97 -14.52
CA VAL A 325 -1.20 -2.16 -14.59
C VAL A 325 -1.93 -1.21 -13.64
N CYS A 326 -1.38 -0.94 -12.46
CA CYS A 326 -1.97 -0.05 -11.47
C CYS A 326 -2.07 1.38 -12.01
N TRP A 327 -1.00 1.86 -12.66
CA TRP A 327 -0.99 3.15 -13.35
C TRP A 327 -1.97 3.15 -14.54
N ASN A 328 -1.82 2.20 -15.46
CA ASN A 328 -2.55 2.14 -16.73
C ASN A 328 -4.06 1.96 -16.57
N ALA A 329 -4.49 1.27 -15.51
CA ALA A 329 -5.91 1.08 -15.22
C ALA A 329 -6.49 2.19 -14.33
N GLY A 330 -5.64 2.95 -13.63
CA GLY A 330 -6.04 3.91 -12.61
C GLY A 330 -5.93 5.37 -13.01
N VAL A 331 -5.19 5.69 -14.07
CA VAL A 331 -4.83 7.06 -14.50
C VAL A 331 -5.04 7.26 -16.00
N ASP A 332 -5.62 8.41 -16.38
CA ASP A 332 -5.70 8.89 -17.76
C ASP A 332 -4.91 10.20 -17.90
N CYS A 333 -3.91 10.18 -18.78
CA CYS A 333 -3.05 11.32 -19.08
C CYS A 333 -3.29 11.92 -20.48
N GLY A 334 -4.21 11.34 -21.25
CA GLY A 334 -4.34 11.62 -22.68
C GLY A 334 -3.05 11.29 -23.46
N ALA A 335 -2.76 12.08 -24.48
CA ALA A 335 -1.58 11.89 -25.33
C ALA A 335 -0.41 12.76 -24.86
N PRO A 336 0.82 12.22 -24.83
CA PRO A 336 2.00 13.02 -24.51
C PRO A 336 2.36 13.97 -25.67
N ASP A 337 3.14 14.99 -25.36
CA ASP A 337 3.75 15.87 -26.36
C ASP A 337 4.90 15.18 -27.12
N GLY A 338 5.56 15.92 -28.03
CA GLY A 338 6.68 15.38 -28.80
C GLY A 338 7.93 15.02 -27.99
N ASN A 339 7.96 15.34 -26.69
CA ASN A 339 9.04 15.02 -25.76
C ASN A 339 8.62 13.96 -24.73
N GLY A 340 7.46 13.32 -24.92
CA GLY A 340 6.94 12.29 -24.01
C GLY A 340 6.35 12.87 -22.71
N VAL A 341 6.06 14.17 -22.64
CA VAL A 341 5.49 14.81 -21.44
C VAL A 341 3.98 14.91 -21.57
N TYR A 342 3.26 14.48 -20.55
CA TYR A 342 1.80 14.56 -20.49
C TYR A 342 1.37 15.96 -20.02
N ALA A 343 0.28 16.47 -20.58
CA ALA A 343 -0.21 17.80 -20.23
C ALA A 343 -0.82 17.83 -18.82
N ASP A 344 -1.53 16.76 -18.48
CA ASP A 344 -2.13 16.52 -17.17
C ASP A 344 -2.41 15.02 -17.03
N CYS A 345 -2.53 14.52 -15.81
CA CYS A 345 -2.91 13.15 -15.49
C CYS A 345 -3.93 13.15 -14.37
N MET A 346 -5.05 12.48 -14.58
CA MET A 346 -6.14 12.40 -13.61
C MET A 346 -6.56 10.96 -13.35
N SER A 347 -7.12 10.69 -12.19
CA SER A 347 -7.65 9.37 -11.88
C SER A 347 -8.82 9.03 -12.82
N THR A 348 -8.96 7.74 -13.12
CA THR A 348 -10.06 7.20 -13.90
C THR A 348 -10.62 5.93 -13.28
N ASP A 349 -11.92 5.70 -13.42
CA ASP A 349 -12.59 4.46 -13.00
C ASP A 349 -12.83 3.57 -14.23
N THR A 350 -11.93 2.61 -14.40
CA THR A 350 -12.01 1.57 -15.43
C THR A 350 -12.72 0.31 -14.96
N GLY A 351 -13.11 0.23 -13.69
CA GLY A 351 -13.62 -0.97 -13.04
C GLY A 351 -12.55 -1.92 -12.49
N VAL A 352 -11.26 -1.71 -12.77
CA VAL A 352 -10.16 -2.55 -12.29
C VAL A 352 -9.79 -2.23 -10.84
N LEU A 353 -9.59 -0.95 -10.55
CA LEU A 353 -9.35 -0.44 -9.20
C LEU A 353 -10.67 0.02 -8.57
N HIS A 354 -10.71 0.14 -7.25
CA HIS A 354 -11.80 0.83 -6.58
C HIS A 354 -11.89 2.30 -7.04
N PRO A 355 -13.09 2.86 -7.21
CA PRO A 355 -13.23 4.26 -7.60
C PRO A 355 -12.85 5.17 -6.44
N LEU A 356 -12.30 6.37 -6.71
CA LEU A 356 -11.94 7.31 -5.65
C LEU A 356 -13.14 7.72 -4.78
N SER A 357 -14.35 7.72 -5.34
CA SER A 357 -15.58 7.97 -4.58
C SER A 357 -15.76 7.02 -3.40
N ARG A 358 -15.22 5.79 -3.45
CA ARG A 358 -15.22 4.87 -2.29
C ARG A 358 -14.53 5.50 -1.08
N TYR A 359 -13.37 6.09 -1.30
CA TYR A 359 -12.55 6.68 -0.24
C TYR A 359 -13.08 8.05 0.16
N LEU A 360 -13.42 8.89 -0.83
CA LEU A 360 -13.93 10.24 -0.59
C LEU A 360 -15.25 10.22 0.16
N ASN A 361 -16.21 9.36 -0.21
CA ASN A 361 -17.48 9.27 0.50
C ASN A 361 -17.27 8.88 1.97
N TYR A 362 -16.33 7.96 2.25
CA TYR A 362 -16.06 7.58 3.64
C TYR A 362 -15.38 8.71 4.43
N LEU A 363 -14.31 9.31 3.89
CA LEU A 363 -13.58 10.37 4.59
C LEU A 363 -14.42 11.65 4.75
N GLN A 364 -15.14 12.06 3.70
CA GLN A 364 -15.89 13.31 3.69
C GLN A 364 -17.30 13.16 4.22
N ASP A 365 -18.08 12.22 3.71
CA ASP A 365 -19.51 12.13 4.06
C ASP A 365 -19.70 11.43 5.41
N GLU A 366 -19.01 10.31 5.64
CA GLU A 366 -19.14 9.58 6.91
C GLU A 366 -18.34 10.24 8.04
N LEU A 367 -17.01 10.41 7.88
CA LEU A 367 -16.19 10.91 8.98
C LEU A 367 -16.34 12.42 9.19
N ILE A 368 -16.16 13.25 8.15
CA ILE A 368 -16.21 14.71 8.31
C ILE A 368 -17.65 15.21 8.52
N VAL A 369 -18.60 14.84 7.66
CA VAL A 369 -19.96 15.40 7.68
C VAL A 369 -20.84 14.74 8.73
N LYS A 370 -20.91 13.41 8.79
CA LYS A 370 -21.81 12.70 9.70
C LYS A 370 -21.24 12.58 11.11
N ASP A 371 -19.96 12.23 11.25
CA ASP A 371 -19.32 12.06 12.57
C ASP A 371 -18.67 13.34 13.10
N ASN A 372 -18.66 14.43 12.31
CA ASN A 372 -18.07 15.72 12.68
C ASN A 372 -16.57 15.61 13.05
N LYS A 373 -15.88 14.61 12.49
CA LYS A 373 -14.47 14.32 12.75
C LYS A 373 -13.58 15.24 11.92
N GLU A 374 -12.47 15.69 12.51
CA GLU A 374 -11.46 16.36 11.73
C GLU A 374 -10.55 15.31 11.10
N VAL A 375 -10.50 15.27 9.77
CA VAL A 375 -9.68 14.31 9.01
C VAL A 375 -8.62 15.08 8.24
N ILE A 376 -7.36 14.73 8.43
CA ILE A 376 -6.22 15.35 7.77
C ILE A 376 -5.31 14.27 7.18
N MET A 377 -4.58 14.61 6.14
CA MET A 377 -3.73 13.68 5.41
C MET A 377 -2.35 14.27 5.13
N LEU A 378 -1.31 13.50 5.44
CA LEU A 378 0.06 13.69 4.98
C LEU A 378 0.36 12.61 3.95
N GLY A 379 0.79 13.01 2.76
CA GLY A 379 1.42 12.13 1.79
C GLY A 379 2.92 12.39 1.73
N ILE A 380 3.74 11.39 1.99
CA ILE A 380 5.15 11.38 1.58
C ILE A 380 5.21 10.48 0.34
N LEU A 381 5.19 11.11 -0.84
CA LEU A 381 4.83 10.45 -2.10
C LEU A 381 5.86 10.76 -3.20
N GLY A 382 5.73 10.11 -4.34
CA GLY A 382 6.57 10.32 -5.53
C GLY A 382 6.40 11.67 -6.23
N VAL A 383 6.75 12.75 -5.54
CA VAL A 383 6.78 14.13 -6.06
C VAL A 383 8.20 14.71 -5.94
N PRO A 384 8.59 15.67 -6.78
CA PRO A 384 9.90 16.32 -6.66
C PRO A 384 10.11 16.96 -5.27
N PRO A 385 11.36 17.14 -4.81
CA PRO A 385 11.64 17.81 -3.55
C PRO A 385 10.90 19.15 -3.38
N VAL A 386 10.37 19.40 -2.19
CA VAL A 386 9.77 20.69 -1.85
C VAL A 386 10.90 21.69 -1.62
N THR A 387 10.79 22.87 -2.24
CA THR A 387 11.88 23.87 -2.22
C THR A 387 11.56 25.09 -1.35
N ALA A 388 10.30 25.25 -0.95
CA ALA A 388 9.88 26.27 0.00
C ALA A 388 8.55 25.89 0.66
N HIS A 389 8.40 26.22 1.94
CA HIS A 389 7.18 26.06 2.72
C HIS A 389 6.66 27.40 3.21
N ASN A 390 5.38 27.46 3.56
CA ASN A 390 4.83 28.59 4.30
C ASN A 390 5.56 28.72 5.64
N LEU A 391 5.77 29.96 6.11
CA LEU A 391 6.47 30.23 7.38
C LEU A 391 5.57 30.05 8.61
N ASN A 392 4.25 30.03 8.41
CA ASN A 392 3.28 29.84 9.47
C ASN A 392 2.60 28.47 9.31
N PRO A 393 2.12 27.86 10.40
CA PRO A 393 1.26 26.68 10.33
C PRO A 393 0.09 26.91 9.35
N PRO A 394 -0.24 25.93 8.49
CA PRO A 394 0.20 24.54 8.53
C PRO A 394 1.56 24.21 7.87
N PHE A 395 2.38 25.20 7.50
CA PHE A 395 3.68 25.00 6.85
C PHE A 395 3.58 24.23 5.52
N GLU A 396 2.49 24.43 4.79
CA GLU A 396 2.26 23.77 3.52
C GLU A 396 3.32 24.15 2.46
N PRO A 397 3.64 23.24 1.52
CA PRO A 397 4.50 23.53 0.38
C PRO A 397 4.03 24.75 -0.43
N THR A 398 4.96 25.64 -0.77
CA THR A 398 4.72 26.87 -1.57
C THR A 398 5.56 26.94 -2.86
N ALA A 399 6.56 26.07 -3.02
CA ALA A 399 7.30 25.83 -4.26
C ALA A 399 7.90 24.41 -4.27
N GLY A 400 8.16 23.83 -5.45
CA GLY A 400 8.57 22.42 -5.56
C GLY A 400 7.40 21.46 -5.34
N GLY A 401 7.69 20.21 -4.96
CA GLY A 401 6.65 19.23 -4.65
C GLY A 401 5.70 19.01 -5.83
N VAL A 402 4.42 18.94 -5.50
CA VAL A 402 3.32 18.80 -6.46
C VAL A 402 3.33 19.89 -7.56
N MET A 403 3.77 21.12 -7.26
CA MET A 403 3.76 22.22 -8.24
C MET A 403 4.79 22.03 -9.36
N ASP A 404 5.87 21.29 -9.08
CA ASP A 404 6.94 20.99 -10.05
C ASP A 404 6.84 19.56 -10.58
N LEU A 405 5.80 18.80 -10.19
CA LEU A 405 5.57 17.43 -10.64
C LEU A 405 5.31 17.42 -12.15
N VAL A 406 6.06 16.58 -12.87
CA VAL A 406 5.92 16.40 -14.31
C VAL A 406 5.61 14.94 -14.61
N TYR A 407 4.44 14.69 -15.18
CA TYR A 407 4.08 13.39 -15.73
C TYR A 407 4.71 13.21 -17.10
N ARG A 408 5.45 12.11 -17.30
CA ARG A 408 6.13 11.84 -18.57
C ARG A 408 6.48 10.37 -18.72
N GLN A 409 6.80 9.97 -19.95
CA GLN A 409 7.37 8.66 -20.25
C GLN A 409 8.80 8.53 -19.71
N TRP A 410 9.23 7.28 -19.49
CA TRP A 410 10.62 6.98 -19.19
C TRP A 410 11.56 7.43 -20.31
N ARG A 411 12.74 7.95 -19.94
CA ARG A 411 13.77 8.44 -20.85
C ARG A 411 15.03 7.60 -20.76
N ASP A 412 15.53 7.19 -21.93
CA ASP A 412 16.78 6.46 -22.02
C ASP A 412 17.98 7.30 -21.57
N GLY A 413 18.96 6.59 -21.00
CA GLY A 413 20.23 7.17 -20.57
C GLY A 413 20.33 7.35 -19.06
N ALA A 414 21.56 7.56 -18.59
CA ALA A 414 21.84 7.73 -17.18
C ALA A 414 21.21 9.02 -16.66
N TYR A 415 20.59 8.95 -15.49
CA TYR A 415 20.18 10.13 -14.75
C TYR A 415 21.39 11.07 -14.49
N PRO A 416 21.25 12.40 -14.64
CA PRO A 416 20.02 13.16 -14.92
C PRO A 416 19.76 13.41 -16.42
N ALA A 417 20.55 12.83 -17.33
CA ALA A 417 20.35 13.01 -18.77
C ALA A 417 19.18 12.16 -19.32
N GLY A 418 18.93 11.00 -18.69
CA GLY A 418 17.73 10.19 -18.81
C GLY A 418 17.18 9.85 -17.43
N ASP A 419 16.49 8.73 -17.29
CA ASP A 419 15.85 8.30 -16.04
C ASP A 419 16.46 7.05 -15.44
N ILE A 420 17.36 6.39 -16.13
CA ILE A 420 17.93 5.13 -15.64
C ILE A 420 18.99 5.45 -14.60
N LEU A 421 18.84 4.89 -13.41
CA LEU A 421 19.83 5.06 -12.36
C LEU A 421 21.20 4.56 -12.85
N PRO A 422 22.30 5.25 -12.52
CA PRO A 422 23.63 4.87 -12.99
C PRO A 422 24.04 3.43 -12.64
N ASP A 423 23.52 2.88 -11.54
CA ASP A 423 23.77 1.49 -11.13
C ASP A 423 22.94 0.49 -11.94
N ASP A 424 21.80 0.91 -12.50
CA ASP A 424 20.89 0.08 -13.29
C ASP A 424 21.19 0.10 -14.79
N ILE A 425 21.97 1.08 -15.28
CA ILE A 425 22.12 1.32 -16.73
C ILE A 425 22.80 0.18 -17.50
N ALA A 426 23.45 -0.74 -16.81
CA ALA A 426 24.03 -1.93 -17.43
C ALA A 426 22.96 -2.98 -17.79
N ASP A 427 21.87 -3.01 -17.03
CA ASP A 427 20.89 -4.10 -17.01
C ASP A 427 19.44 -3.62 -17.27
N SER A 428 19.22 -2.31 -17.44
CA SER A 428 17.90 -1.71 -17.66
C SER A 428 17.95 -0.54 -18.66
N ASP A 429 16.79 -0.25 -19.25
CA ASP A 429 16.55 0.85 -20.18
C ASP A 429 15.14 1.43 -19.99
N ALA A 430 14.79 2.49 -20.73
CA ALA A 430 13.49 3.14 -20.55
C ALA A 430 12.32 2.22 -20.90
N ALA A 431 12.48 1.33 -21.89
CA ALA A 431 11.44 0.39 -22.27
C ALA A 431 11.20 -0.67 -21.18
N THR A 432 12.26 -1.09 -20.49
CA THR A 432 12.18 -2.01 -19.34
C THR A 432 11.47 -1.33 -18.17
N LYS A 433 11.84 -0.10 -17.83
CA LYS A 433 11.19 0.64 -16.75
C LYS A 433 9.73 1.01 -17.05
N GLU A 434 9.41 1.36 -18.31
CA GLU A 434 8.02 1.53 -18.75
C GLU A 434 7.25 0.22 -18.59
N PHE A 435 7.84 -0.91 -18.99
CA PHE A 435 7.22 -2.22 -18.78
C PHE A 435 6.98 -2.55 -17.30
N GLU A 436 7.86 -2.14 -16.39
CA GLU A 436 7.73 -2.37 -14.95
C GLU A 436 6.68 -1.46 -14.30
N PHE A 437 6.69 -0.16 -14.61
CA PHE A 437 5.96 0.88 -13.85
C PHE A 437 4.93 1.69 -14.66
N GLY A 438 4.96 1.65 -15.99
CA GLY A 438 3.98 2.29 -16.87
C GLY A 438 4.11 3.81 -17.04
N VAL A 439 4.83 4.50 -16.15
CA VAL A 439 5.13 5.93 -16.27
C VAL A 439 6.49 6.26 -15.70
N GLY A 440 7.13 7.28 -16.27
CA GLY A 440 8.39 7.83 -15.76
C GLY A 440 8.27 8.34 -14.32
N PRO A 441 9.41 8.45 -13.62
CA PRO A 441 9.43 8.74 -12.20
C PRO A 441 8.97 10.18 -11.92
N GLY A 442 8.20 10.35 -10.85
CA GLY A 442 7.80 11.65 -10.31
C GLY A 442 8.94 12.34 -9.56
N CYS A 443 9.83 11.56 -8.96
CA CYS A 443 11.08 12.05 -8.39
C CYS A 443 12.20 11.01 -8.43
N THR A 444 13.42 11.47 -8.21
CA THR A 444 14.62 10.63 -8.05
C THR A 444 15.38 11.17 -6.84
N GLY A 445 15.58 10.33 -5.83
CA GLY A 445 16.26 10.68 -4.59
C GLY A 445 17.77 10.52 -4.69
N GLU A 446 18.50 11.43 -4.04
CA GLU A 446 19.97 11.46 -4.01
C GLU A 446 20.45 11.59 -2.55
N ASP A 447 21.51 10.88 -2.19
CA ASP A 447 22.08 10.88 -0.82
C ASP A 447 22.94 12.13 -0.51
N GLY A 448 23.04 13.07 -1.47
CA GLY A 448 23.90 14.27 -1.38
C GLY A 448 25.41 14.01 -1.50
N MET A 449 25.83 12.75 -1.63
CA MET A 449 27.20 12.31 -1.89
C MET A 449 27.40 11.70 -3.28
N GLY A 450 26.35 11.73 -4.11
CA GLY A 450 26.34 11.21 -5.48
C GLY A 450 25.86 9.77 -5.60
N GLY A 451 25.35 9.18 -4.51
CA GLY A 451 24.53 7.98 -4.51
C GLY A 451 23.04 8.33 -4.66
N PHE A 452 22.24 7.33 -5.02
CA PHE A 452 20.80 7.45 -5.23
C PHE A 452 20.07 6.64 -4.17
N THR A 453 19.00 7.21 -3.63
CA THR A 453 18.17 6.52 -2.62
C THR A 453 17.02 5.73 -3.27
N GLY A 454 16.54 6.19 -4.42
CA GLY A 454 15.44 5.53 -5.11
C GLY A 454 14.79 6.41 -6.17
N GLN A 455 13.76 5.87 -6.82
CA GLN A 455 12.85 6.60 -7.70
C GLN A 455 11.42 6.26 -7.31
N ALA A 456 10.53 7.25 -7.37
CA ALA A 456 9.15 7.07 -6.99
C ALA A 456 8.19 7.45 -8.12
N ILE A 457 7.08 6.74 -8.21
CA ILE A 457 6.04 6.89 -9.22
C ILE A 457 5.11 8.06 -8.86
N PRO A 458 4.66 8.88 -9.83
CA PRO A 458 3.75 9.97 -9.56
C PRO A 458 2.44 9.49 -8.87
N PRO A 459 2.00 10.11 -7.76
CA PRO A 459 0.96 9.54 -6.91
C PRO A 459 -0.46 10.04 -7.25
N VAL A 460 -0.87 10.05 -8.52
CA VAL A 460 -2.10 10.74 -9.01
C VAL A 460 -3.32 10.49 -8.12
N ARG A 461 -3.63 9.22 -7.85
CA ARG A 461 -4.83 8.81 -7.12
C ARG A 461 -4.79 9.21 -5.64
N VAL A 462 -3.65 8.99 -4.96
CA VAL A 462 -3.46 9.37 -3.55
C VAL A 462 -3.47 10.89 -3.39
N LYS A 463 -2.80 11.60 -4.31
CA LYS A 463 -2.81 13.06 -4.39
C LYS A 463 -4.23 13.61 -4.48
N GLU A 464 -5.05 13.08 -5.40
CA GLU A 464 -6.43 13.54 -5.57
C GLU A 464 -7.29 13.32 -4.31
N VAL A 465 -7.15 12.18 -3.63
CA VAL A 465 -7.86 11.92 -2.37
C VAL A 465 -7.43 12.91 -1.28
N CYS A 466 -6.11 13.14 -1.15
CA CYS A 466 -5.57 14.09 -0.19
C CYS A 466 -6.09 15.51 -0.48
N GLU A 467 -5.85 16.03 -1.69
CA GLU A 467 -6.22 17.41 -2.07
C GLU A 467 -7.73 17.66 -1.95
N ALA A 468 -8.57 16.65 -2.20
CA ALA A 468 -10.01 16.74 -2.04
C ALA A 468 -10.44 17.02 -0.59
N LEU A 469 -9.63 16.71 0.42
CA LEU A 469 -9.95 17.03 1.81
C LEU A 469 -9.91 18.55 2.08
N ASN A 470 -9.13 19.31 1.31
CA ASN A 470 -9.04 20.76 1.49
C ASN A 470 -10.38 21.44 1.22
N GLU A 471 -10.75 22.41 2.06
CA GLU A 471 -12.04 23.12 1.96
C GLU A 471 -11.84 24.64 2.06
N GLY A 472 -11.94 25.34 0.92
CA GLY A 472 -11.68 26.77 0.86
C GLY A 472 -10.24 27.08 1.28
N ASP A 473 -10.07 27.88 2.33
CA ASP A 473 -8.75 28.21 2.91
C ASP A 473 -8.29 27.20 3.97
N LYS A 474 -9.11 26.20 4.29
CA LYS A 474 -8.78 25.17 5.29
C LYS A 474 -7.95 24.06 4.64
N ILE A 475 -6.66 24.07 4.92
CA ILE A 475 -5.72 23.03 4.49
C ILE A 475 -5.81 21.82 5.42
N ARG A 476 -6.18 20.68 4.86
CA ARG A 476 -6.22 19.36 5.51
C ARG A 476 -5.26 18.35 4.87
N CYS A 477 -4.67 18.70 3.73
CA CYS A 477 -3.75 17.86 3.00
C CYS A 477 -2.38 18.51 2.86
N CYS A 478 -1.34 17.72 3.11
CA CYS A 478 0.03 18.06 2.81
C CYS A 478 0.70 16.96 2.01
N ILE A 479 1.44 17.30 0.95
CA ILE A 479 2.15 16.34 0.11
C ILE A 479 3.61 16.76 0.00
N GLU A 480 4.49 15.85 0.39
CA GLU A 480 5.93 16.02 0.47
C GLU A 480 6.62 14.91 -0.35
N SER A 481 7.88 15.13 -0.68
CA SER A 481 8.66 14.23 -1.51
C SER A 481 9.19 13.05 -0.70
N ILE A 482 8.91 11.84 -1.16
CA ILE A 482 9.56 10.62 -0.61
C ILE A 482 11.04 10.55 -0.99
N CYS A 483 11.43 11.24 -2.06
CA CYS A 483 12.81 11.31 -2.52
C CYS A 483 13.70 12.26 -1.69
N ASP A 484 13.16 12.87 -0.63
CA ASP A 484 13.93 13.73 0.26
C ASP A 484 14.75 12.91 1.26
N THR A 485 15.95 13.39 1.60
CA THR A 485 16.83 12.77 2.60
C THR A 485 16.49 13.15 4.04
N ASP A 486 15.41 13.92 4.24
CA ASP A 486 14.94 14.36 5.55
C ASP A 486 13.42 14.60 5.48
N PHE A 487 12.67 13.96 6.36
CA PHE A 487 11.21 14.13 6.44
C PHE A 487 10.78 15.11 7.55
N SER A 488 11.72 15.87 8.12
CA SER A 488 11.44 16.84 9.19
C SER A 488 10.39 17.89 8.79
N ASP A 489 10.41 18.34 7.53
CA ASP A 489 9.42 19.27 6.96
C ASP A 489 8.05 18.61 6.81
N ALA A 490 7.99 17.36 6.33
CA ALA A 490 6.74 16.60 6.26
C ALA A 490 6.06 16.41 7.62
N LEU A 491 6.86 16.06 8.64
CA LEU A 491 6.37 15.99 10.01
C LEU A 491 5.96 17.37 10.55
N GLY A 492 6.63 18.43 10.09
CA GLY A 492 6.29 19.83 10.39
C GLY A 492 4.94 20.21 9.81
N CYS A 493 4.68 19.86 8.57
CA CYS A 493 3.42 20.14 7.90
C CYS A 493 2.26 19.42 8.60
N LEU A 494 2.41 18.11 8.87
CA LEU A 494 1.42 17.31 9.59
C LEU A 494 1.08 17.90 10.96
N THR A 495 2.10 18.19 11.77
CA THR A 495 1.89 18.75 13.11
C THR A 495 1.42 20.20 13.06
N GLY A 496 1.77 20.94 12.01
CA GLY A 496 1.25 22.28 11.71
C GLY A 496 -0.25 22.25 11.44
N ILE A 497 -0.74 21.31 10.63
CA ILE A 497 -2.18 21.13 10.41
C ILE A 497 -2.88 20.80 11.72
N ILE A 498 -2.36 19.84 12.52
CA ILE A 498 -2.92 19.52 13.84
C ILE A 498 -2.97 20.79 14.71
N GLN A 499 -1.90 21.59 14.73
CA GLN A 499 -1.85 22.84 15.48
C GLN A 499 -2.94 23.82 15.05
N THR A 500 -3.22 23.97 13.75
CA THR A 500 -4.30 24.86 13.26
C THR A 500 -5.71 24.37 13.61
N VAL A 501 -5.89 23.09 13.92
CA VAL A 501 -7.17 22.55 14.39
C VAL A 501 -7.37 22.87 15.87
N VAL A 502 -6.30 22.75 16.66
CA VAL A 502 -6.32 23.01 18.11
C VAL A 502 -6.37 24.52 18.40
N ASP A 503 -5.58 25.30 17.67
CA ASP A 503 -5.51 26.76 17.73
C ASP A 503 -5.74 27.36 16.33
N PRO A 504 -7.01 27.55 15.93
CA PRO A 504 -7.33 28.12 14.64
C PRO A 504 -6.84 29.57 14.54
N PRO A 505 -6.26 29.99 13.40
CA PRO A 505 -5.83 31.37 13.19
C PRO A 505 -7.01 32.35 13.29
N GLU A 506 -6.78 33.53 13.87
CA GLU A 506 -7.78 34.59 14.12
C GLU A 506 -8.45 35.17 12.85
#